data_AF-A0A090RXG7-F1
#
_entry.id   AF-A0A090RXG7-F1
#
_cell.length_a   1.000
_cell.length_b   1.000
_cell.length_c   1.000
_cell.angle_alpha   90.00
_cell.angle_beta   90.00
_cell.angle_gamma   90.00
#
_symmetry.space_group_name_H-M   'P 1'
#
loop_
_entity.id
_entity.type
_entity.pdbx_description
1 polymer ?
#
loop_
_entity_poly.entity_id
_entity_poly.type
_entity_poly.pdbx_seq_one_letter_code
_entity_poly.pdbx_strand_id
1 'polypeptide(L)'
;MIELLFGLRAPQEGRIKVLGHTLPITSGKERLALCKQIQLIPQEPHTSLNPYYTVAQVLIEPLESLGIEATTSKKPKEHWKKLGFDQSYWP
;
A
#
# COMPACT_ATOMS: atom_id res chain seq x y z
N MET A 1 -2.92 17.15 -5.66
CA MET A 1 -1.58 16.60 -5.95
C MET A 1 -1.58 15.07 -5.92
N ILE A 2 -2.04 14.44 -4.83
CA ILE A 2 -2.15 12.97 -4.72
C ILE A 2 -2.96 12.35 -5.87
N GLU A 3 -4.10 12.95 -6.23
CA GLU A 3 -4.95 12.47 -7.34
C GLU A 3 -4.22 12.40 -8.69
N LEU A 4 -3.23 13.28 -8.91
CA LEU A 4 -2.40 13.25 -10.12
C LEU A 4 -1.43 12.05 -10.10
N LEU A 5 -0.89 11.71 -8.92
CA LEU A 5 0.02 10.57 -8.73
C LEU A 5 -0.69 9.22 -8.95
N PHE A 6 -1.97 9.13 -8.56
CA PHE A 6 -2.78 7.93 -8.76
C PHE A 6 -3.48 7.88 -10.12
N GLY A 7 -3.26 8.88 -10.99
CA GLY A 7 -3.93 8.97 -12.29
C GLY A 7 -5.44 9.18 -12.20
N LEU A 8 -5.96 9.60 -11.04
CA LEU A 8 -7.37 9.95 -10.82
C LEU A 8 -7.71 11.32 -11.46
N ARG A 9 -6.69 12.14 -11.72
CA ARG A 9 -6.80 13.41 -12.44
C ARG A 9 -5.65 13.56 -13.44
N ALA A 10 -5.95 14.07 -14.63
CA ALA A 10 -4.93 14.38 -15.64
C ALA A 10 -4.27 15.75 -15.34
N PRO A 11 -2.95 15.90 -15.60
CA PRO A 11 -2.33 17.22 -15.56
C PRO A 11 -2.90 18.11 -16.67
N GLN A 12 -3.10 19.40 -16.37
CA GLN A 12 -3.58 20.36 -17.37
C GLN A 12 -2.51 20.60 -18.45
N GLU A 13 -1.24 20.65 -18.05
CA GLU A 13 -0.09 20.75 -18.93
C GLU A 13 1.09 19.95 -18.36
N GLY A 14 2.03 19.56 -19.23
CA GLY A 14 3.25 18.84 -18.83
C GLY A 14 3.07 17.32 -18.68
N ARG A 15 4.07 16.68 -18.08
CA ARG A 15 4.10 15.22 -17.85
C ARG A 15 4.62 14.93 -16.45
N ILE A 16 3.99 13.98 -15.77
CA ILE A 16 4.41 13.54 -14.45
C ILE A 16 5.17 12.24 -14.60
N LYS A 17 6.40 12.19 -14.06
CA LYS A 17 7.21 10.97 -14.00
C LYS A 17 7.41 10.57 -12.55
N VAL A 18 7.13 9.32 -12.25
CA VAL A 18 7.28 8.73 -10.91
C VAL A 18 8.04 7.42 -11.06
N LEU A 19 9.21 7.33 -10.41
CA LEU A 19 10.06 6.13 -10.43
C LEU A 19 10.34 5.60 -11.85
N GLY A 20 10.53 6.51 -12.81
CA GLY A 20 10.76 6.20 -14.22
C GLY A 20 9.51 5.96 -15.06
N HIS A 21 8.33 5.85 -14.46
CA HIS A 21 7.04 5.68 -15.15
C HIS A 21 6.37 7.03 -15.43
N THR A 22 5.81 7.21 -16.63
CA THR A 22 5.02 8.40 -16.96
C THR A 22 3.55 8.16 -16.63
N LEU A 23 2.93 9.10 -15.91
CA LEU A 23 1.51 9.04 -15.57
C LEU A 23 0.63 9.74 -16.63
N PRO A 24 -0.61 9.28 -16.87
CA PRO A 24 -1.25 8.12 -16.25
C PRO A 24 -0.74 6.79 -16.83
N ILE A 25 -0.56 5.78 -15.97
CA ILE A 25 -0.17 4.43 -16.41
C ILE A 25 -1.40 3.72 -16.98
N THR A 26 -1.32 3.31 -18.25
CA THR A 26 -2.40 2.60 -18.95
C THR A 26 -2.25 1.08 -18.89
N SER A 27 -1.02 0.58 -18.68
CA SER A 27 -0.74 -0.85 -18.58
C SER A 27 -0.93 -1.39 -17.16
N GLY A 28 -1.75 -2.43 -17.02
CA GLY A 28 -1.94 -3.10 -15.73
C GLY A 28 -0.63 -3.64 -15.12
N LYS A 29 0.31 -4.10 -15.95
CA LYS A 29 1.61 -4.61 -15.51
C LYS A 29 2.49 -3.49 -14.92
N GLU A 30 2.53 -2.33 -15.58
CA GLU A 30 3.29 -1.17 -15.10
C GLU A 30 2.66 -0.60 -13.82
N ARG A 31 1.32 -0.61 -13.73
CA ARG A 31 0.61 -0.18 -12.52
C ARG A 31 0.97 -1.06 -11.33
N LEU A 32 0.96 -2.39 -11.52
CA LEU A 32 1.37 -3.33 -10.48
C LEU A 32 2.83 -3.13 -10.06
N ALA A 33 3.73 -2.88 -11.02
CA ALA A 33 5.13 -2.59 -10.73
C ALA A 33 5.30 -1.31 -9.89
N LEU A 34 4.53 -0.27 -10.18
CA LEU A 34 4.55 0.97 -9.39
C LEU A 34 3.95 0.78 -7.98
N CYS A 35 2.86 0.03 -7.84
CA CYS A 35 2.27 -0.28 -6.53
C CYS A 35 3.23 -1.06 -5.60
N LYS A 36 4.17 -1.83 -6.16
CA LYS A 36 5.24 -2.49 -5.38
C LYS A 36 6.27 -1.51 -4.82
N GLN A 37 6.36 -0.30 -5.37
CA GLN A 37 7.36 0.70 -4.99
C GLN A 37 6.77 1.87 -4.19
N ILE A 38 5.47 2.13 -4.31
CA ILE A 38 4.79 3.25 -3.65
C ILE A 38 3.59 2.75 -2.87
N GLN A 39 3.54 3.11 -1.58
CA GLN A 39 2.42 2.87 -0.69
C GLN A 39 1.96 4.20 -0.12
N LEU A 40 0.65 4.48 -0.17
CA LEU A 40 0.06 5.70 0.37
C LEU A 40 -0.31 5.48 1.83
N ILE A 41 0.18 6.34 2.71
CA ILE A 41 -0.29 6.41 4.10
C ILE A 41 -1.20 7.65 4.19
N PRO A 42 -2.52 7.45 4.36
CA PRO A 42 -3.46 8.57 4.52
C PRO A 42 -3.22 9.28 5.86
N GLN A 43 -3.44 10.60 5.85
CA GLN A 43 -3.25 11.44 7.05
C GLN A 43 -4.37 11.25 8.09
N GLU A 44 -5.55 10.80 7.65
CA GLU A 44 -6.67 10.50 8.53
C GLU A 44 -6.81 8.99 8.74
N PRO A 45 -6.17 8.42 9.79
CA PRO A 45 -6.17 6.97 10.00
C PRO A 45 -7.59 6.44 10.28
N HIS A 46 -8.41 7.19 11.02
CA HIS A 46 -9.74 6.77 11.46
C HIS A 46 -10.75 6.58 10.33
N THR A 47 -10.59 7.29 9.21
CA THR A 47 -11.47 7.18 8.03
C THR A 47 -10.93 6.18 7.01
N SER A 48 -9.63 5.88 7.04
CA SER A 48 -8.98 4.96 6.11
C SER A 48 -8.95 3.51 6.56
N LEU A 49 -9.01 3.26 7.87
CA LEU A 49 -9.01 1.91 8.44
C LEU A 49 -10.44 1.38 8.52
N ASN A 50 -10.66 0.18 7.99
CA ASN A 50 -11.94 -0.48 8.10
C ASN A 50 -12.05 -1.18 9.47
N PRO A 51 -13.00 -0.78 10.36
CA PRO A 51 -13.07 -1.29 11.72
C PRO A 51 -13.48 -2.76 11.82
N TYR A 52 -13.96 -3.37 10.73
CA TYR A 52 -14.27 -4.80 10.67
C TYR A 52 -13.04 -5.69 10.46
N TYR A 53 -11.88 -5.09 10.18
CA TYR A 53 -10.63 -5.82 9.99
C TYR A 53 -9.69 -5.64 11.17
N THR A 54 -9.00 -6.71 11.55
CA THR A 54 -7.92 -6.64 12.53
C THR A 54 -6.71 -5.92 11.93
N VAL A 55 -5.85 -5.37 12.79
CA VAL A 55 -4.57 -4.78 12.38
C VAL A 55 -3.76 -5.74 11.51
N ALA A 56 -3.77 -7.02 11.87
CA ALA A 56 -3.14 -8.09 11.11
C ALA A 56 -3.67 -8.20 9.68
N GLN A 57 -4.99 -8.23 9.52
CA GLN A 57 -5.64 -8.37 8.21
C GLN A 57 -5.34 -7.16 7.31
N VAL A 58 -5.42 -5.94 7.87
CA VAL A 58 -5.10 -4.70 7.14
C VAL A 58 -3.66 -4.71 6.61
N LEU A 59 -2.74 -5.32 7.34
CA LEU A 59 -1.32 -5.32 6.97
C LEU A 59 -0.93 -6.49 6.08
N ILE A 60 -1.70 -7.58 6.09
CA ILE A 60 -1.49 -8.75 5.21
C ILE A 60 -2.12 -8.52 3.82
N GLU A 61 -3.28 -7.88 3.73
CA GLU A 61 -4.00 -7.69 2.47
C GLU A 61 -3.14 -7.07 1.34
N PRO A 62 -2.34 -6.00 1.58
CA PRO A 62 -1.49 -5.43 0.54
C PRO A 62 -0.38 -6.39 0.09
N LEU A 63 0.12 -7.23 1.00
CA LEU A 63 1.16 -8.21 0.69
C LEU A 63 0.62 -9.32 -0.21
N GLU A 64 -0.59 -9.81 0.09
CA GLU A 64 -1.29 -10.80 -0.73
C GLU A 64 -1.65 -10.24 -2.10
N SER A 65 -2.18 -9.02 -2.16
CA SER A 65 -2.54 -8.31 -3.40
C SER A 65 -1.33 -8.10 -4.33
N LEU A 66 -0.13 -7.94 -3.77
CA LEU A 66 1.11 -7.81 -4.53
C LEU A 66 1.77 -9.16 -4.90
N GLY A 67 1.18 -10.29 -4.47
CA GLY A 67 1.68 -11.64 -4.70
C GLY A 67 2.98 -11.93 -3.94
N ILE A 68 3.19 -11.27 -2.79
CA ILE A 68 4.34 -11.52 -1.92
C ILE A 68 3.97 -12.72 -1.05
N GLU A 69 4.46 -13.91 -1.43
CA GLU A 69 4.12 -15.16 -0.73
C GLU A 69 4.42 -15.11 0.77
N ALA A 70 3.50 -15.71 1.53
CA ALA A 70 3.43 -15.72 2.99
C ALA A 70 4.62 -16.36 3.72
N THR A 71 5.68 -16.77 3.03
CA THR A 71 6.92 -17.26 3.64
C THR A 71 7.64 -16.16 4.42
N THR A 72 7.58 -14.90 3.96
CA THR A 72 8.01 -13.73 4.76
C THR A 72 6.93 -13.33 5.78
N SER A 73 5.65 -13.57 5.45
CA SER A 73 4.50 -13.41 6.36
C SER A 73 4.42 -14.46 7.49
N LYS A 74 5.45 -15.31 7.64
CA LYS A 74 5.71 -16.11 8.86
C LYS A 74 6.62 -15.41 9.88
N LYS A 75 7.30 -14.31 9.52
CA LYS A 75 8.04 -13.44 10.45
C LYS A 75 7.34 -12.13 10.91
N PRO A 76 6.02 -11.92 10.80
CA PRO A 76 5.39 -10.72 11.32
C PRO A 76 5.65 -10.55 12.82
N LYS A 77 5.62 -11.65 13.61
CA LYS A 77 5.78 -11.64 15.08
C LYS A 77 7.05 -10.92 15.57
N GLU A 78 8.18 -11.08 14.90
CA GLU A 78 9.42 -10.40 15.28
C GLU A 78 9.40 -8.90 14.93
N HIS A 79 8.74 -8.53 13.83
CA HIS A 79 8.66 -7.15 13.37
C HIS A 79 7.59 -6.34 14.15
N TRP A 80 6.51 -6.98 14.57
CA TRP A 80 5.43 -6.36 15.36
C TRP A 80 5.90 -5.83 16.70
N LYS A 81 6.80 -6.58 17.36
CA LYS A 81 7.41 -6.15 18.62
C LYS A 81 8.19 -4.84 18.46
N LYS A 82 8.79 -4.61 17.28
CA LYS A 82 9.47 -3.35 16.95
C LYS A 82 8.50 -2.21 16.64
N LEU A 83 7.30 -2.53 16.17
CA LEU A 83 6.24 -1.56 15.87
C LEU A 83 5.35 -1.25 17.10
N GLY A 84 5.60 -1.88 18.24
CA GLY A 84 4.89 -1.60 19.50
C GLY A 84 3.53 -2.31 19.62
N PHE A 85 3.20 -3.24 18.73
CA PHE A 85 1.99 -4.06 18.87
C PHE A 85 2.21 -5.16 19.92
N ASP A 86 1.30 -5.27 20.89
CA ASP A 86 1.31 -6.36 21.86
C ASP A 86 0.62 -7.63 21.31
N GLN A 87 0.68 -8.72 22.08
CA GLN A 87 0.14 -10.02 21.69
C GLN A 87 -1.39 -10.13 21.81
N SER A 88 -2.06 -9.16 22.44
CA SER A 88 -3.52 -9.07 22.57
C SER A 88 -4.22 -8.58 21.29
N TYR A 89 -3.48 -7.98 20.35
CA TYR A 89 -3.99 -7.55 19.05
C TYR A 89 -4.07 -8.70 18.01
N TRP A 90 -3.77 -9.94 18.40
CA TRP A 90 -3.74 -11.12 17.53
C TRP A 90 -4.67 -12.23 18.06
N PRO A 91 -5.56 -12.82 17.23
CA PRO A 91 -6.37 -13.98 17.61
C PRO A 91 -5.60 -15.31 17.61
#